data_AF-A0A5J4PC67-F1
#
_entry.id   AF-A0A5J4PC67-F1
#
_cell.length_a   1.000
_cell.length_b   1.000
_cell.length_c   1.000
_cell.angle_alpha   90.00
_cell.angle_beta   90.00
_cell.angle_gamma   90.00
#
_symmetry.space_group_name_H-M   'P 1'
#
loop_
_entity.id
_entity.type
_entity.pdbx_description
1 polymer ?
#
loop_
_entity_poly.entity_id
_entity_poly.type
_entity_poly.pdbx_seq_one_letter_code
_entity_poly.pdbx_strand_id
1 'polypeptide(L)' 'MEKVVLVGIDISKDDIHACVKESVGGEVSRIRGTRKFLNSCVGFNELQFWVSKRSHGISSVWYVMEANAPCGLRY' A
#
# COMPACT_ATOMS: atom_id res chain seq x y z
N MET A 1 -13.18 -12.94 -13.39
CA MET A 1 -13.56 -12.25 -12.14
C MET A 1 -12.52 -11.18 -11.88
N GLU A 2 -12.94 -9.93 -11.72
CA GLU A 2 -12.00 -8.83 -11.48
C GLU A 2 -11.51 -8.90 -10.02
N LYS A 3 -10.19 -9.04 -9.84
CA LYS A 3 -9.54 -8.91 -8.54
C LYS A 3 -9.09 -7.45 -8.42
N VAL A 4 -9.40 -6.81 -7.29
CA VAL A 4 -8.93 -5.46 -6.98
C VAL A 4 -7.99 -5.55 -5.80
N VAL A 5 -6.81 -4.94 -5.92
CA VAL A 5 -5.83 -4.81 -4.84
C VAL A 5 -5.69 -3.35 -4.47
N LEU A 6 -5.97 -3.05 -3.21
CA LEU A 6 -5.78 -1.76 -2.58
C LEU A 6 -4.68 -1.88 -1.54
N VAL A 7 -3.73 -0.95 -1.57
CA VAL A 7 -2.64 -0.85 -0.61
C VAL A 7 -2.82 0.44 0.17
N GLY A 8 -3.17 0.33 1.44
CA GLY A 8 -3.16 1.47 2.37
C GLY A 8 -1.75 1.68 2.88
N ILE A 9 -1.23 2.90 2.78
CA ILE A 9 0.10 3.28 3.25
C ILE A 9 -0.05 4.42 4.26
N ASP A 10 0.54 4.23 5.42
CA ASP A 10 0.79 5.26 6.41
C ASP A 10 2.30 5.43 6.58
N ILE A 11 2.79 6.66 6.41
CA ILE A 11 4.23 6.97 6.46
C ILE A 11 4.51 7.84 7.68
N SER A 12 5.42 7.34 8.51
CA SER A 12 6.00 8.06 9.64
C SER A 12 7.47 8.39 9.37
N LYS A 13 8.15 9.00 10.35
CA LYS A 13 9.55 9.42 10.21
C LYS A 13 10.46 8.29 9.72
N ASP A 14 10.45 7.17 10.42
CA ASP A 14 11.40 6.07 10.19
C ASP A 14 10.74 4.84 9.54
N ASP A 15 9.41 4.81 9.48
CA ASP A 15 8.66 3.60 9.12
C ASP A 15 7.52 3.87 8.14
N ILE A 16 7.33 2.90 7.24
CA ILE A 16 6.19 2.78 6.34
C ILE A 16 5.33 1.61 6.83
N HIS A 17 4.10 1.90 7.21
CA HIS A 17 3.09 0.92 7.57
C HIS A 17 2.19 0.67 6.35
N ALA A 18 2.19 -0.55 5.83
CA ALA A 18 1.36 -0.92 4.69
C ALA A 18 0.36 -2.02 5.03
N CYS A 19 -0.86 -1.89 4.51
CA CYS A 19 -1.89 -2.93 4.54
C CYS A 19 -2.38 -3.22 3.12
N VAL A 20 -2.60 -4.51 2.81
CA VAL A 20 -3.17 -4.95 1.54
C VAL A 20 -4.60 -5.43 1.77
N LYS A 21 -5.51 -4.84 1.02
CA LYS A 21 -6.93 -5.18 0.96
C LYS A 21 -7.23 -5.74 -0.43
N GLU A 22 -7.89 -6.89 -0.46
CA GLU A 22 -8.28 -7.54 -1.71
C GLU A 22 -9.79 -7.74 -1.76
N SER A 23 -10.37 -7.57 -2.96
CA SER A 23 -11.73 -7.97 -3.30
C SER A 23 -11.71 -8.74 -4.62
N VAL A 24 -12.54 -9.77 -4.75
CA VAL A 24 -12.68 -10.59 -5.97
C VAL A 24 -14.14 -10.58 -6.37
N GLY A 25 -14.45 -10.20 -7.61
CA GLY A 25 -15.81 -10.28 -8.14
C GLY A 25 -16.85 -9.45 -7.38
N GLY A 26 -16.44 -8.35 -6.73
CA GLY A 26 -17.33 -7.50 -5.94
C GLY A 26 -17.71 -8.07 -4.56
N GLU A 27 -17.10 -9.19 -4.14
CA GLU A 27 -17.30 -9.74 -2.80
C GLU A 27 -16.72 -8.85 -1.69
N VAL A 28 -17.12 -9.15 -0.45
CA VAL A 28 -16.62 -8.50 0.78
C VAL A 28 -15.10 -8.45 0.76
N SER A 29 -14.59 -7.23 0.72
CA SER A 29 -13.16 -6.96 0.74
C SER A 29 -12.54 -7.37 2.07
N ARG A 30 -11.37 -8.03 2.04
CA ARG A 30 -10.65 -8.50 3.24
C ARG A 30 -9.23 -7.97 3.27
N ILE A 31 -8.73 -7.70 4.48
CA ILE A 31 -7.29 -7.46 4.68
C ILE A 31 -6.58 -8.80 4.50
N ARG A 32 -5.58 -8.83 3.62
CA ARG A 32 -4.80 -10.02 3.25
C ARG A 32 -3.35 -9.96 3.73
N GLY A 33 -2.90 -8.81 4.20
CA GLY A 33 -1.60 -8.69 4.82
C GLY A 33 -1.35 -7.29 5.35
N THR A 34 -0.57 -7.22 6.41
CA THR A 34 0.04 -5.99 6.90
C THR A 34 1.54 -6.23 6.97
N ARG A 35 2.33 -5.19 6.68
CA ARG A 35 3.78 -5.26 6.83
C ARG A 35 4.33 -3.85 7.07
N LYS A 36 5.36 -3.81 7.91
CA LYS A 36 6.15 -2.63 8.21
C LYS A 36 7.43 -2.66 7.38
N PHE A 37 7.83 -1.52 6.84
CA PHE A 37 9.06 -1.31 6.07
C PHE A 37 9.78 -0.07 6.60
N LEU A 38 11.07 0.06 6.29
CA LEU A 38 11.82 1.28 6.60
C LEU A 38 11.37 2.43 5.69
N ASN A 39 11.29 3.65 6.22
CA ASN A 39 11.10 4.86 5.41
C ASN A 39 12.43 5.26 4.74
N SER A 40 12.81 4.47 3.74
CA SER A 40 14.03 4.65 2.95
C SER A 40 13.80 4.12 1.53
N CYS A 41 14.66 4.48 0.58
CA CYS A 41 14.58 3.95 -0.79
C CYS A 41 14.55 2.41 -0.82
N VAL A 42 15.31 1.75 0.07
CA VAL A 42 15.32 0.29 0.18
C VAL A 42 13.97 -0.23 0.66
N GLY A 43 13.38 0.38 1.70
CA GLY A 43 12.07 -0.04 2.20
C GLY A 43 10.93 0.19 1.20
N PHE A 44 11.00 1.23 0.37
CA PHE A 44 10.07 1.39 -0.77
C PHE A 44 10.20 0.27 -1.80
N ASN A 45 11.43 -0.16 -2.13
CA ASN A 45 11.65 -1.31 -3.03
C ASN A 45 11.11 -2.61 -2.42
N GLU A 46 11.32 -2.82 -1.12
CA GLU A 46 10.78 -3.98 -0.40
C GLU A 46 9.24 -3.98 -0.37
N LEU A 47 8.62 -2.81 -0.18
CA LEU A 47 7.17 -2.63 -0.27
C LEU A 47 6.68 -3.00 -1.67
N GLN A 48 7.31 -2.48 -2.72
CA GLN A 48 6.95 -2.79 -4.10
C GLN A 48 7.08 -4.29 -4.39
N PHE A 49 8.17 -4.92 -3.96
CA PHE A 49 8.36 -6.36 -4.11
C PHE A 49 7.31 -7.16 -3.34
N TRP A 50 6.96 -6.73 -2.12
CA TRP A 50 5.94 -7.39 -1.33
C TRP A 50 4.54 -7.28 -1.96
N VAL A 51 4.20 -6.15 -2.57
CA VAL A 51 2.93 -5.96 -3.30
C VAL A 51 2.92 -6.77 -4.61
N SER A 52 4.04 -6.85 -5.33
CA SER A 52 4.14 -7.57 -6.61
C SER A 52 3.83 -9.07 -6.48
N LYS A 53 4.12 -9.67 -5.32
CA LYS A 53 3.73 -11.06 -5.02
C LYS A 53 2.22 -11.27 -4.90
N ARG A 54 1.44 -10.19 -4.73
CA ARG A 54 -0.02 -10.23 -4.54
C ARG A 54 -0.79 -9.73 -5.76
N SER A 55 -0.12 -9.01 -6.66
CA SER A 55 -0.71 -8.45 -7.88
C SER A 55 -0.58 -9.34 -9.13
N HIS A 56 -0.08 -10.57 -8.98
CA HIS A 56 0.05 -11.49 -10.09
C HIS A 56 -1.32 -11.82 -10.72
N GLY A 57 -1.46 -11.58 -12.03
CA GLY A 57 -2.71 -11.82 -12.77
C GLY A 57 -3.77 -10.72 -12.62
N ILE A 58 -3.40 -9.51 -12.18
CA ILE A 58 -4.32 -8.39 -11.95
C ILE A 58 -3.96 -7.20 -12.86
N SER A 59 -4.97 -6.50 -13.36
CA SER A 59 -4.81 -5.35 -14.26
C SER A 59 -4.37 -4.07 -13.56
N SER A 60 -4.70 -3.88 -12.28
CA SER A 60 -4.39 -2.66 -11.54
C SER A 60 -4.19 -2.89 -10.04
N VAL A 61 -3.32 -2.08 -9.44
CA VAL A 61 -3.09 -1.98 -8.00
C VAL A 61 -3.23 -0.51 -7.63
N TRP A 62 -4.02 -0.23 -6.59
CA TRP A 62 -4.27 1.13 -6.12
C TRP A 62 -3.53 1.36 -4.81
N TYR A 63 -2.79 2.45 -4.74
CA TYR A 63 -2.09 2.88 -3.53
C TYR A 63 -2.84 4.09 -2.94
N VAL A 64 -3.20 4.00 -1.66
CA VAL A 64 -3.89 5.06 -0.93
C VAL A 64 -2.99 5.46 0.24
N MET A 65 -2.73 6.75 0.36
CA MET A 65 -1.87 7.31 1.41
C MET A 65 -2.56 8.51 2.05
N GLU A 66 -2.39 8.67 3.37
CA GLU A 66 -2.81 9.89 4.06
C GLU A 66 -1.97 11.08 3.58
N ALA A 67 -2.64 12.20 3.27
CA ALA A 67 -1.97 13.44 2.92
C ALA A 67 -1.45 14.12 4.19
N ASN A 68 -0.22 13.81 4.57
CA ASN A 68 0.43 14.49 5.70
C ASN A 68 1.00 15.82 5.20
N ALA A 69 0.32 16.93 5.50
CA ALA A 69 0.87 18.25 5.24
C ALA A 69 2.16 18.41 6.07
N PRO A 70 3.29 18.84 5.48
CA PRO A 70 4.40 19.29 6.29
C PRO A 70 3.91 20.51 7.07
N CYS A 71 3.90 20.42 8.40
CA CYS A 71 3.76 21.58 9.27
C CYS A 71 4.86 22.60 8.88
N GLY A 72 4.55 23.55 7.99
CA GLY A 72 5.49 24.63 7.65
C GLY A 72 5.58 25.09 6.19
N LEU A 73 4.93 24.45 5.21
CA LEU A 73 4.87 25.07 3.86
C LEU A 73 3.76 26.14 3.82
N ARG A 74 4.13 27.36 4.22
CA ARG A 74 3.46 28.58 3.77
C ARG A 74 3.97 28.86 2.35
N TYR A 75 3.06 28.83 1.37
CA TYR A 75 3.29 29.41 0.06
C TYR A 75 3.36 30.94 0.17
#